data_AF-A0A1F8S5Z2-F1
#
_entry.id   AF-A0A1F8S5Z2-F1
#
_cell.length_a   1.000
_cell.length_b   1.000
_cell.length_c   1.000
_cell.angle_alpha   90.00
_cell.angle_beta   90.00
_cell.angle_gamma   90.00
#
_symmetry.space_group_name_H-M   'P 1'
#
loop_
_entity.id
_entity.type
_entity.pdbx_description
1 polymer ?
#
loop_
_entity_poly.entity_id
_entity_poly.type
_entity_poly.pdbx_seq_one_letter_code
_entity_poly.pdbx_strand_id
1 'polypeptide(L)'
;MPARDDRTEHARRLARHFRTQLGDEIRNARLDAGLSQATVAAAADMSHAQLGRIERAALRDLTFDQASRAAAAVGLRLFARTYPDGDAVRDAAQLALLERFRTRLPPGTRWRTEVPLPIPGDRRAWDGVAERDGRRAGCEAETRLRDIQAVDRRIALKERDGDVDLVILVVADTDANRRAIEAHRAALRARFPLDSRGVLEALRDGHLPDQGGIVIL
;
A
#
# COMPACT_ATOMS: atom_id res chain seq x y z
N MET A 1 -6.24 -8.85 17.03
CA MET A 1 -5.97 -7.51 17.61
C MET A 1 -4.49 -7.14 17.89
N PRO A 2 -3.42 -7.86 17.48
CA PRO A 2 -2.03 -7.43 17.76
C PRO A 2 -1.43 -6.45 16.72
N ALA A 3 -1.94 -6.38 15.49
CA ALA A 3 -1.31 -5.62 14.39
C ALA A 3 -1.46 -4.08 14.46
N ARG A 4 -2.40 -3.56 15.26
CA ARG A 4 -2.66 -2.10 15.35
C ARG A 4 -1.70 -1.39 16.31
N ASP A 5 -1.27 -2.10 17.36
CA ASP A 5 -0.39 -1.57 18.39
C ASP A 5 1.04 -1.43 17.86
N ASP A 6 1.54 -2.46 17.17
CA ASP A 6 2.88 -2.47 16.56
C ASP A 6 3.07 -1.38 15.49
N ARG A 7 2.07 -1.13 14.63
CA ARG A 7 2.15 -0.06 13.61
C ARG A 7 2.19 1.33 14.22
N THR A 8 1.37 1.57 15.24
CA THR A 8 1.34 2.87 15.93
C THR A 8 2.67 3.10 16.66
N GLU A 9 3.22 2.05 17.26
CA GLU A 9 4.53 2.11 17.91
C GLU A 9 5.67 2.33 16.90
N HIS A 10 5.63 1.64 15.76
CA HIS A 10 6.57 1.82 14.66
C HIS A 10 6.52 3.27 14.12
N ALA A 11 5.33 3.80 13.86
CA ALA A 11 5.16 5.20 13.44
C ALA A 11 5.71 6.19 14.49
N ARG A 12 5.49 5.91 15.79
CA ARG A 12 6.05 6.71 16.89
C ARG A 12 7.59 6.62 16.96
N ARG A 13 8.17 5.45 16.66
CA ARG A 13 9.64 5.27 16.58
C ARG A 13 10.22 6.08 15.41
N LEU A 14 9.62 5.97 14.22
CA LEU A 14 10.03 6.76 13.05
C LEU A 14 9.90 8.26 13.29
N ALA A 15 8.78 8.72 13.85
CA ALA A 15 8.59 10.13 14.17
C ALA A 15 9.64 10.66 15.16
N ARG A 16 10.07 9.86 16.15
CA ARG A 16 11.18 10.23 17.02
C ARG A 16 12.49 10.35 16.24
N HIS A 17 12.80 9.35 15.42
CA HIS A 17 14.00 9.35 14.59
C HIS A 17 14.08 10.58 13.67
N PHE A 18 13.01 10.88 12.93
CA PHE A 18 12.97 12.04 12.03
C PHE A 18 13.09 13.37 12.77
N ARG A 19 12.49 13.52 13.96
CA ARG A 19 12.68 14.73 14.77
C ARG A 19 14.12 14.91 15.22
N THR A 20 14.80 13.83 15.60
CA THR A 20 16.22 13.87 15.96
C THR A 20 17.08 14.27 14.77
N GLN A 21 16.92 13.59 13.63
CA GLN A 21 17.68 13.90 12.41
C GLN A 21 17.49 15.37 11.98
N LEU A 22 16.24 15.83 11.94
CA LEU A 22 15.93 17.21 11.58
C LEU A 22 16.55 18.22 12.55
N GLY A 23 16.47 17.95 13.86
CA GLY A 23 17.08 18.81 14.88
C GLY A 23 18.60 18.89 14.73
N ASP A 24 19.25 17.76 14.44
CA ASP A 24 20.69 17.69 14.22
C ASP A 24 21.11 18.40 12.92
N GLU A 25 20.38 18.23 11.82
CA GLU A 25 20.63 18.93 10.55
C GLU A 25 20.58 20.46 10.71
N ILE A 26 19.53 20.97 11.38
CA ILE A 26 19.38 22.40 11.65
C ILE A 26 20.52 22.90 12.55
N ARG A 27 20.85 22.15 13.60
CA ARG A 27 21.93 22.49 14.53
C ARG A 27 23.28 22.54 13.82
N ASN A 28 23.59 21.55 13.00
CA ASN A 28 24.86 21.47 12.28
C ASN A 28 24.99 22.61 11.28
N ALA A 29 23.97 22.84 10.45
CA ALA A 29 23.96 23.97 9.50
C ALA A 29 24.12 25.32 10.21
N ARG A 30 23.48 25.50 11.38
CA ARG A 30 23.67 26.70 12.21
C ARG A 30 25.12 26.85 12.68
N LEU A 31 25.72 25.77 13.20
CA LEU A 31 27.08 25.78 13.72
C LEU A 31 28.11 26.01 12.62
N ASP A 32 27.92 25.38 11.45
CA ASP A 32 28.77 25.56 10.26
C ASP A 32 28.72 27.01 9.75
N ALA A 33 27.55 27.66 9.87
CA ALA A 33 27.38 29.08 9.56
C ALA A 33 27.85 30.04 10.68
N GLY A 34 28.35 29.51 11.81
CA GLY A 34 28.79 30.32 12.96
C GLY A 34 27.67 31.10 13.66
N LEU A 35 26.41 30.70 13.48
CA LEU A 35 25.25 31.45 13.96
C LEU A 35 24.86 31.06 15.38
N SER A 36 24.43 32.05 16.16
CA SER A 36 23.83 31.80 17.48
C SER A 36 22.39 31.30 17.33
N GLN A 37 21.90 30.56 18.32
CA GLN A 37 20.48 30.16 18.36
C GLN A 37 19.55 31.39 18.38
N ALA A 38 19.94 32.50 19.02
CA ALA A 38 19.12 33.71 19.08
C ALA A 38 18.95 34.35 17.69
N THR A 39 20.02 34.36 16.90
CA THR A 39 20.01 34.88 15.51
C THR A 39 19.07 34.07 14.62
N VAL A 40 19.19 32.74 14.65
CA VAL A 40 18.34 31.85 13.84
C VAL A 40 16.87 31.92 14.30
N ALA A 41 16.63 31.97 15.61
CA ALA A 41 15.28 32.03 16.14
C ALA A 41 14.55 33.31 15.71
N ALA A 42 15.24 34.47 15.72
CA ALA A 42 14.70 35.72 15.22
C ALA A 42 14.40 35.66 13.71
N ALA A 43 15.28 35.08 12.90
CA ALA A 43 15.07 34.90 11.46
C ALA A 43 13.91 33.93 11.13
N ALA A 44 13.66 32.96 12.01
CA ALA A 44 12.60 31.97 11.86
C ALA A 44 11.26 32.37 12.51
N ASP A 45 11.15 33.60 13.03
CA ASP A 45 9.98 34.11 13.75
C ASP A 45 9.55 33.19 14.91
N MET A 46 10.51 32.82 15.76
CA MET A 46 10.25 31.99 16.94
C MET A 46 11.15 32.37 18.12
N SER A 47 10.79 31.88 19.31
CA SER A 47 11.63 32.11 20.50
C SER A 47 12.92 31.28 20.46
N HIS A 48 13.99 31.81 21.05
CA HIS A 48 15.24 31.09 21.29
C HIS A 48 15.00 29.73 21.97
N ALA A 49 14.10 29.69 22.96
CA ALA A 49 13.75 28.46 23.67
C ALA A 49 13.09 27.43 22.75
N GLN A 50 12.25 27.87 21.81
CA GLN A 50 11.61 26.99 20.83
C GLN A 50 12.65 26.41 19.86
N LEU A 51 13.54 27.23 19.30
CA LEU A 51 14.63 26.74 18.45
C LEU A 51 15.51 25.73 19.20
N GLY A 52 15.89 26.02 20.44
CA GLY A 52 16.66 25.09 21.25
C GLY A 52 15.94 23.76 21.51
N ARG A 53 14.61 23.75 21.64
CA ARG A 53 13.84 22.50 21.74
C ARG A 53 13.76 21.75 20.41
N ILE A 54 13.73 22.45 19.27
CA ILE A 54 13.81 21.84 17.94
C ILE A 54 15.16 21.13 17.77
N GLU A 55 16.28 21.82 18.01
CA GLU A 55 17.63 21.24 17.87
C GLU A 55 17.88 20.04 18.78
N ARG A 56 17.15 19.91 19.89
CA ARG A 56 17.23 18.76 20.82
C ARG A 56 16.14 17.71 20.59
N ALA A 57 15.31 17.86 19.55
CA ALA A 57 14.14 17.02 19.29
C ALA A 57 13.17 16.90 20.49
N ALA A 58 13.10 17.95 21.32
CA ALA A 58 12.31 17.99 22.55
C ALA A 58 10.85 18.46 22.34
N LEU A 59 10.51 18.97 21.15
CA LEU A 59 9.13 19.26 20.77
C LEU A 59 8.46 17.99 20.24
N ARG A 60 7.56 17.40 21.04
CA ARG A 60 6.77 16.23 20.59
C ARG A 60 5.88 16.58 19.39
N ASP A 61 5.25 17.75 19.46
CA ASP A 61 4.32 18.27 18.45
C ASP A 61 5.01 19.31 17.56
N LEU A 62 6.20 18.97 17.06
CA LEU A 62 6.90 19.79 16.07
C LEU A 62 6.10 19.81 14.77
N THR A 63 5.62 20.99 14.39
CA THR A 63 4.89 21.17 13.14
C THR A 63 5.85 21.28 11.95
N PHE A 64 5.35 20.94 10.77
CA PHE A 64 6.10 21.10 9.52
C PHE A 64 6.45 22.57 9.24
N ASP A 65 5.57 23.51 9.61
CA ASP A 65 5.82 24.95 9.51
C ASP A 65 7.00 25.40 10.38
N GLN A 66 6.99 25.06 11.67
CA GLN A 66 8.09 25.39 12.58
C GLN A 66 9.43 24.81 12.11
N ALA A 67 9.41 23.56 11.66
CA ALA A 67 10.58 22.89 11.09
C ALA A 67 11.09 23.59 9.81
N SER A 68 10.18 23.98 8.92
CA SER A 68 10.51 24.66 7.66
C SER A 68 11.11 26.03 7.91
N ARG A 69 10.56 26.82 8.84
CA ARG A 69 11.10 28.14 9.19
C ARG A 69 12.49 28.04 9.81
N ALA A 70 12.69 27.11 10.74
CA ALA A 70 14.00 26.87 11.34
C ALA A 70 15.05 26.41 10.31
N ALA A 71 14.68 25.50 9.40
CA ALA A 71 15.52 25.06 8.30
C ALA A 71 15.87 26.21 7.33
N ALA A 72 14.88 26.98 6.90
CA ALA A 72 15.08 28.12 6.00
C ALA A 72 16.00 29.19 6.59
N ALA A 73 15.89 29.46 7.89
CA ALA A 73 16.75 30.42 8.59
C ALA A 73 18.24 30.02 8.64
N VAL A 74 18.57 28.74 8.41
CA VAL A 74 19.95 28.24 8.31
C VAL A 74 20.34 27.87 6.88
N GLY A 75 19.55 28.28 5.87
CA GLY A 75 19.83 28.03 4.46
C GLY A 75 19.45 26.63 3.97
N LEU A 76 18.69 25.86 4.76
CA LEU A 76 18.17 24.55 4.36
C LEU A 76 16.74 24.66 3.82
N ARG A 77 16.35 23.67 3.01
CA ARG A 77 14.96 23.51 2.54
C ARG A 77 14.41 22.18 3.03
N LEU A 78 13.39 22.21 3.88
CA LEU A 78 12.68 21.01 4.30
C LEU A 78 11.83 20.46 3.15
N PHE A 79 11.99 19.18 2.85
CA PHE A 79 11.21 18.46 1.86
C PHE A 79 10.80 17.10 2.42
N ALA A 80 9.55 16.69 2.18
CA ALA A 80 9.03 15.40 2.61
C ALA A 80 8.39 14.65 1.44
N ARG A 81 8.62 13.33 1.40
CA ARG A 81 8.00 12.41 0.46
C ARG A 81 7.63 11.13 1.19
N THR A 82 6.45 10.60 0.89
CA THR A 82 6.00 9.29 1.39
C THR A 82 6.40 8.19 0.43
N TYR A 83 6.83 7.06 0.98
CA TYR A 83 7.11 5.84 0.22
C TYR A 83 6.25 4.69 0.78
N PRO A 84 5.81 3.74 -0.06
CA PRO A 84 5.18 2.53 0.43
C PRO A 84 6.12 1.79 1.39
N ASP A 85 5.70 1.59 2.63
CA ASP A 85 6.44 0.80 3.62
C ASP A 85 5.46 -0.01 4.49
N GLY A 86 5.70 -1.32 4.55
CA GLY A 86 4.79 -2.31 5.12
C GLY A 86 3.50 -2.52 4.33
N ASP A 87 2.63 -3.38 4.87
CA ASP A 87 1.28 -3.59 4.34
C ASP A 87 0.40 -2.40 4.72
N ALA A 88 -0.16 -1.73 3.69
CA ALA A 88 -1.22 -0.76 3.90
C ALA A 88 -2.32 -1.37 4.78
N VAL A 89 -3.03 -0.54 5.55
CA VAL A 89 -4.27 -0.99 6.20
C VAL A 89 -5.16 -1.55 5.10
N ARG A 90 -5.26 -2.88 4.99
CA ARG A 90 -6.19 -3.52 4.07
C ARG A 90 -7.57 -2.98 4.41
N ASP A 91 -8.21 -2.38 3.42
CA ASP A 91 -9.54 -1.83 3.61
C ASP A 91 -10.45 -2.98 4.06
N ALA A 92 -11.25 -2.77 5.11
CA ALA A 92 -12.23 -3.75 5.56
C ALA A 92 -13.12 -4.23 4.39
N ALA A 93 -13.35 -3.35 3.41
CA ALA A 93 -14.04 -3.69 2.17
C ALA A 93 -13.31 -4.73 1.31
N GLN A 94 -11.97 -4.68 1.22
CA GLN A 94 -11.18 -5.65 0.45
C GLN A 94 -11.19 -7.03 1.13
N LEU A 95 -11.06 -7.07 2.46
CA LEU A 95 -11.20 -8.32 3.23
C LEU A 95 -12.61 -8.92 3.08
N ALA A 96 -13.66 -8.09 3.16
CA ALA A 96 -15.03 -8.53 2.94
C ALA A 96 -15.25 -9.04 1.50
N LEU A 97 -14.64 -8.40 0.50
CA LEU A 97 -14.67 -8.85 -0.89
C LEU A 97 -14.02 -10.22 -1.07
N LEU A 98 -12.82 -10.42 -0.51
CA LEU A 98 -12.12 -11.71 -0.54
C LEU A 98 -12.90 -12.80 0.19
N GLU A 99 -13.53 -12.48 1.32
CA GLU A 99 -14.34 -13.44 2.06
C GLU A 99 -15.59 -13.85 1.28
N ARG A 100 -16.28 -12.89 0.64
CA ARG A 100 -17.38 -13.21 -0.29
C ARG A 100 -16.90 -14.09 -1.44
N PHE A 101 -15.73 -13.85 -2.00
CA PHE A 101 -15.16 -14.71 -3.04
C PHE A 101 -14.84 -16.12 -2.50
N ARG A 102 -14.24 -16.22 -1.31
CA ARG A 102 -13.94 -17.49 -0.64
C ARG A 102 -15.18 -18.36 -0.49
N THR A 103 -16.33 -17.78 -0.15
CA THR A 103 -17.60 -18.52 -0.05
C THR A 103 -18.14 -19.04 -1.38
N ARG A 104 -17.60 -18.59 -2.53
CA ARG A 104 -17.93 -19.12 -3.86
C ARG A 104 -17.02 -20.26 -4.29
N LEU A 105 -15.91 -20.49 -3.61
CA LEU A 105 -14.97 -21.55 -3.96
C LEU A 105 -15.60 -22.93 -3.71
N PRO A 106 -15.29 -23.94 -4.55
CA PRO A 106 -15.74 -25.31 -4.33
C PRO A 106 -15.37 -25.84 -2.94
N PRO A 107 -16.22 -26.66 -2.29
CA PRO A 107 -15.88 -27.32 -1.04
C PRO A 107 -14.59 -28.14 -1.15
N GLY A 108 -13.68 -28.02 -0.19
CA GLY A 108 -12.38 -28.69 -0.22
C GLY A 108 -11.28 -27.93 -0.96
N THR A 109 -11.58 -26.75 -1.54
CA THR A 109 -10.55 -25.84 -2.07
C THR A 109 -9.70 -25.31 -0.92
N ARG A 110 -8.38 -25.47 -1.03
CA ARG A 110 -7.45 -24.90 -0.06
C ARG A 110 -7.31 -23.41 -0.34
N TRP A 111 -7.58 -22.58 0.67
CA TRP A 111 -7.50 -21.13 0.57
C TRP A 111 -6.41 -20.58 1.48
N ARG A 112 -5.56 -19.71 0.92
CA ARG A 112 -4.52 -18.98 1.66
C ARG A 112 -4.57 -17.51 1.28
N THR A 113 -4.30 -16.62 2.22
CA THR A 113 -4.26 -15.16 1.99
C THR A 113 -2.84 -14.65 2.16
N GLU A 114 -2.53 -13.52 1.52
CA GLU A 114 -1.19 -12.88 1.62
C GLU A 114 -0.07 -13.84 1.22
N VAL A 115 -0.27 -14.60 0.13
CA VAL A 115 0.71 -15.61 -0.29
C VAL A 115 1.87 -14.91 -0.98
N PRO A 116 3.08 -14.89 -0.39
CA PRO A 116 4.22 -14.20 -0.97
C PRO A 116 4.62 -14.87 -2.29
N LEU A 117 5.18 -14.07 -3.19
CA LEU A 117 5.82 -14.60 -4.39
C LEU A 117 7.06 -15.44 -3.96
N PRO A 118 7.42 -16.51 -4.71
CA PRO A 118 8.56 -17.38 -4.39
C PRO A 118 9.92 -16.76 -4.71
N ILE A 119 10.09 -15.45 -4.46
CA ILE A 119 11.31 -14.69 -4.70
C ILE A 119 11.82 -14.19 -3.34
N PRO A 120 12.99 -14.66 -2.86
CA PRO A 120 13.55 -14.22 -1.59
C PRO A 120 13.71 -12.69 -1.51
N GLY A 121 13.18 -12.09 -0.45
CA GLY A 121 13.25 -10.65 -0.21
C GLY A 121 12.22 -9.82 -1.01
N ASP A 122 11.46 -10.42 -1.93
CA ASP A 122 10.35 -9.76 -2.59
C ASP A 122 9.18 -9.60 -1.60
N ARG A 123 8.61 -8.39 -1.57
CA ARG A 123 7.49 -8.03 -0.68
C ARG A 123 6.13 -8.17 -1.36
N ARG A 124 6.08 -8.53 -2.65
CA ARG A 124 4.83 -8.76 -3.37
C ARG A 124 4.19 -10.05 -2.87
N ALA A 125 2.85 -10.05 -2.77
CA ALA A 125 2.04 -11.20 -2.43
C ALA A 125 0.73 -11.21 -3.22
N TRP A 126 0.15 -12.38 -3.44
CA TRP A 126 -1.24 -12.52 -3.85
C TRP A 126 -2.17 -12.20 -2.69
N ASP A 127 -3.28 -11.49 -2.95
CA ASP A 127 -4.28 -11.23 -1.91
C ASP A 127 -4.86 -12.55 -1.38
N GLY A 128 -5.11 -13.50 -2.30
CA GLY A 128 -5.39 -14.89 -1.97
C GLY A 128 -4.96 -15.87 -3.05
N VAL A 129 -4.80 -17.13 -2.66
CA VAL A 129 -4.53 -18.25 -3.58
C VAL A 129 -5.51 -19.38 -3.26
N ALA A 130 -6.26 -19.80 -4.27
CA ALA A 130 -7.10 -20.98 -4.23
C ALA A 130 -6.35 -22.15 -4.88
N GLU A 131 -6.25 -23.27 -4.19
CA GLU A 131 -5.59 -24.48 -4.68
C GLU A 131 -6.59 -25.64 -4.67
N ARG A 132 -6.72 -26.31 -5.82
CA ARG A 132 -7.61 -27.47 -6.01
C ARG A 132 -7.10 -28.34 -7.15
N ASP A 133 -7.11 -29.66 -6.95
CA ASP A 133 -6.73 -30.65 -7.97
C ASP A 133 -5.33 -30.38 -8.59
N GLY A 134 -4.39 -29.91 -7.74
CA GLY A 134 -3.04 -29.55 -8.16
C GLY A 134 -2.92 -28.22 -8.91
N ARG A 135 -4.04 -27.52 -9.18
CA ARG A 135 -4.07 -26.21 -9.82
C ARG A 135 -4.18 -25.08 -8.80
N ARG A 136 -3.55 -23.95 -9.10
CA ARG A 136 -3.46 -22.75 -8.24
C ARG A 136 -3.97 -21.52 -8.99
N ALA A 137 -4.98 -20.87 -8.43
CA ALA A 137 -5.48 -19.58 -8.91
C ALA A 137 -5.02 -18.45 -7.99
N GLY A 138 -4.21 -17.53 -8.51
CA GLY A 138 -3.89 -16.27 -7.85
C GLY A 138 -5.09 -15.34 -7.89
N CYS A 139 -5.46 -14.73 -6.76
CA CYS A 139 -6.62 -13.87 -6.64
C CYS A 139 -6.18 -12.48 -6.19
N GLU A 140 -6.62 -11.44 -6.89
CA GLU A 140 -6.39 -10.02 -6.54
C GLU A 140 -7.74 -9.33 -6.37
N ALA A 141 -7.91 -8.60 -5.27
CA ALA A 141 -9.19 -7.97 -4.92
C ALA A 141 -9.15 -6.46 -5.09
N GLU A 142 -10.02 -5.94 -5.95
CA GLU A 142 -10.15 -4.50 -6.24
C GLU A 142 -11.52 -3.98 -5.81
N THR A 143 -11.54 -3.13 -4.78
CA THR A 143 -12.78 -2.46 -4.35
C THR A 143 -13.16 -1.30 -5.28
N ARG A 144 -12.17 -0.69 -5.96
CA ARG A 144 -12.36 0.42 -6.90
C ARG A 144 -11.38 0.34 -8.06
N LEU A 145 -11.89 0.18 -9.28
CA LEU A 145 -11.11 0.22 -10.51
C LEU A 145 -10.97 1.66 -11.01
N ARG A 146 -9.87 2.33 -10.63
CA ARG A 146 -9.56 3.70 -11.07
C ARG A 146 -8.71 3.74 -12.33
N ASP A 147 -7.65 2.94 -12.36
CA ASP A 147 -6.71 2.84 -13.47
C ASP A 147 -6.55 1.37 -13.83
N ILE A 148 -7.31 0.94 -14.84
CA ILE A 148 -7.30 -0.45 -15.30
C ILE A 148 -5.95 -0.83 -15.87
N GLN A 149 -5.24 0.08 -16.53
CA GLN A 149 -3.91 -0.21 -17.08
C GLN A 149 -2.86 -0.40 -15.98
N ALA A 150 -2.97 0.33 -14.87
CA ALA A 150 -2.11 0.11 -13.70
C ALA A 150 -2.41 -1.21 -12.99
N VAL A 151 -3.69 -1.56 -12.83
CA VAL A 151 -4.10 -2.87 -12.28
C VAL A 151 -3.55 -3.99 -13.15
N ASP A 152 -3.76 -3.90 -14.45
CA ASP A 152 -3.32 -4.87 -15.43
C ASP A 152 -1.81 -5.12 -15.42
N ARG A 153 -1.02 -4.04 -15.42
CA ARG A 153 0.46 -4.11 -15.31
C ARG A 153 0.91 -4.76 -14.01
N ARG A 154 0.29 -4.42 -12.87
CA ARG A 154 0.63 -5.02 -11.57
C ARG A 154 0.33 -6.51 -11.56
N ILE A 155 -0.83 -6.92 -12.07
CA ILE A 155 -1.22 -8.33 -12.14
C ILE A 155 -0.27 -9.10 -13.04
N ALA A 156 0.04 -8.58 -14.23
CA ALA A 156 0.96 -9.22 -15.17
C ALA A 156 2.34 -9.52 -14.55
N LEU A 157 2.86 -8.61 -13.74
CA LEU A 157 4.11 -8.80 -13.03
C LEU A 157 4.02 -9.86 -11.93
N LYS A 158 2.88 -9.97 -11.24
CA LYS A 158 2.66 -11.01 -10.24
C LYS A 158 2.45 -12.38 -10.89
N GLU A 159 1.67 -12.45 -11.95
CA GLU A 159 1.39 -13.69 -12.70
C GLU A 159 2.67 -14.33 -13.20
N ARG A 160 3.55 -13.55 -13.83
CA ARG A 160 4.86 -14.03 -14.33
C ARG A 160 5.74 -14.62 -13.22
N ASP A 161 5.69 -14.04 -12.03
CA ASP A 161 6.64 -14.31 -10.94
C ASP A 161 6.03 -15.18 -9.82
N GLY A 162 4.74 -15.46 -9.86
CA GLY A 162 3.93 -15.79 -8.67
C GLY A 162 3.46 -17.22 -8.54
N ASP A 163 3.97 -18.13 -9.37
CA ASP A 163 3.77 -19.58 -9.24
C ASP A 163 2.28 -19.95 -9.10
N VAL A 164 1.48 -19.49 -10.05
CA VAL A 164 0.04 -19.77 -10.18
C VAL A 164 -0.26 -20.14 -11.64
N ASP A 165 -1.28 -20.95 -11.86
CA ASP A 165 -1.68 -21.40 -13.19
C ASP A 165 -2.58 -20.39 -13.90
N LEU A 166 -3.29 -19.56 -13.13
CA LEU A 166 -4.20 -18.53 -13.64
C LEU A 166 -4.44 -17.43 -12.60
N VAL A 167 -4.99 -16.31 -13.06
CA VAL A 167 -5.39 -15.19 -12.20
C VAL A 167 -6.89 -14.92 -12.26
N ILE A 168 -7.51 -14.75 -11.09
CA ILE A 168 -8.88 -14.27 -10.93
C ILE A 168 -8.85 -12.86 -10.34
N LEU A 169 -9.29 -11.88 -11.12
CA LEU A 169 -9.49 -10.52 -10.64
C LEU A 169 -10.88 -10.41 -9.99
N VAL A 170 -10.91 -10.24 -8.68
CA VAL A 170 -12.13 -10.12 -7.88
C VAL A 170 -12.44 -8.64 -7.69
N VAL A 171 -13.59 -8.18 -8.17
CA VAL A 171 -13.95 -6.76 -8.19
C VAL A 171 -15.22 -6.53 -7.39
N ALA A 172 -15.27 -5.47 -6.57
CA ALA A 172 -16.50 -5.12 -5.86
C ALA A 172 -17.62 -4.70 -6.82
N ASP A 173 -18.83 -5.18 -6.55
CA ASP A 173 -20.04 -4.86 -7.30
C ASP A 173 -20.49 -3.42 -7.03
N THR A 174 -20.06 -2.52 -7.91
CA THR A 174 -20.51 -1.13 -7.92
C THR A 174 -20.73 -0.67 -9.36
N ASP A 175 -21.65 0.29 -9.57
CA ASP A 175 -21.90 0.88 -10.89
C ASP A 175 -20.64 1.51 -11.49
N ALA A 176 -19.76 2.06 -10.66
CA ALA A 176 -18.49 2.62 -11.09
C ALA A 176 -17.56 1.53 -11.67
N ASN A 177 -17.41 0.41 -10.97
CA ASN A 177 -16.56 -0.69 -11.41
C ASN A 177 -17.13 -1.38 -12.66
N ARG A 178 -18.45 -1.58 -12.73
CA ARG A 178 -19.12 -2.13 -13.92
C ARG A 178 -18.86 -1.27 -15.16
N ARG A 179 -19.02 0.05 -15.04
CA ARG A 179 -18.71 0.99 -16.14
C ARG A 179 -17.23 0.97 -16.51
N ALA A 180 -16.33 0.92 -15.53
CA ALA A 180 -14.90 0.86 -15.79
C ALA A 180 -14.52 -0.40 -16.59
N ILE A 181 -15.05 -1.56 -16.20
CA ILE A 181 -14.82 -2.84 -16.91
C ILE A 181 -15.39 -2.78 -18.32
N GLU A 182 -16.62 -2.30 -18.50
CA GLU A 182 -17.24 -2.24 -19.83
C GLU A 182 -16.46 -1.31 -20.76
N ALA A 183 -16.03 -0.15 -20.27
CA ALA A 183 -15.22 0.80 -21.05
C ALA A 183 -13.87 0.22 -21.52
N HIS A 184 -13.33 -0.79 -20.83
CA HIS A 184 -12.02 -1.39 -21.13
C HIS A 184 -12.09 -2.88 -21.47
N ARG A 185 -13.28 -3.38 -21.82
CA ARG A 185 -13.55 -4.81 -22.01
C ARG A 185 -12.61 -5.46 -23.01
N ALA A 186 -12.31 -4.78 -24.12
CA ALA A 186 -11.43 -5.29 -25.15
C ALA A 186 -9.99 -5.50 -24.64
N ALA A 187 -9.47 -4.56 -23.83
CA ALA A 187 -8.13 -4.66 -23.26
C ALA A 187 -8.06 -5.76 -22.19
N LEU A 188 -9.08 -5.85 -21.33
CA LEU A 188 -9.13 -6.84 -20.25
C LEU A 188 -9.29 -8.28 -20.76
N ARG A 189 -10.02 -8.50 -21.87
CA ARG A 189 -10.25 -9.83 -22.44
C ARG A 189 -8.99 -10.57 -22.85
N ALA A 190 -7.91 -9.86 -23.19
CA ALA A 190 -6.64 -10.48 -23.57
C ALA A 190 -6.01 -11.26 -22.40
N ARG A 191 -6.20 -10.80 -21.15
CA ARG A 191 -5.68 -11.44 -19.94
C ARG A 191 -6.73 -12.18 -19.13
N PHE A 192 -7.97 -11.70 -19.17
CA PHE A 192 -9.10 -12.29 -18.48
C PHE A 192 -10.18 -12.69 -19.49
N PRO A 193 -10.03 -13.84 -20.18
CA PRO A 193 -10.99 -14.30 -21.16
C PRO A 193 -12.37 -14.58 -20.57
N LEU A 194 -12.42 -15.04 -19.32
CA LEU A 194 -13.66 -15.37 -18.63
C LEU A 194 -14.25 -14.14 -17.93
N ASP A 195 -15.56 -13.96 -18.11
CA ASP A 195 -16.33 -12.98 -17.35
C ASP A 195 -16.86 -13.57 -16.04
N SER A 196 -17.57 -12.75 -15.25
CA SER A 196 -18.10 -13.16 -13.95
C SER A 196 -18.97 -14.42 -14.04
N ARG A 197 -19.69 -14.60 -15.14
CA ARG A 197 -20.56 -15.75 -15.33
C ARG A 197 -19.72 -17.00 -15.54
N GLY A 198 -18.77 -16.97 -16.46
CA GLY A 198 -17.90 -18.11 -16.76
C GLY A 198 -17.06 -18.54 -15.54
N VAL A 199 -16.51 -17.58 -14.79
CA VAL A 199 -15.79 -17.88 -13.54
C VAL A 199 -16.71 -18.52 -12.52
N LEU A 200 -17.88 -17.95 -12.26
CA LEU A 200 -18.80 -18.47 -11.24
C LEU A 200 -19.48 -19.79 -11.64
N GLU A 201 -19.64 -20.07 -12.93
CA GLU A 201 -20.13 -21.38 -13.41
C GLU A 201 -19.08 -22.46 -13.12
N ALA A 202 -17.82 -22.26 -13.50
CA ALA A 202 -16.74 -23.20 -13.18
C ALA A 202 -16.64 -23.52 -11.67
N LEU A 203 -16.70 -22.48 -10.83
CA LEU A 203 -16.66 -22.65 -9.37
C LEU A 203 -17.90 -23.38 -8.84
N ARG A 204 -19.08 -23.17 -9.43
CA ARG A 204 -20.30 -23.90 -9.06
C ARG A 204 -20.24 -25.37 -9.47
N ASP A 205 -19.61 -25.66 -10.60
CA ASP A 205 -19.38 -27.01 -11.12
C ASP A 205 -18.27 -27.75 -10.37
N GLY A 206 -17.67 -27.09 -9.37
CA GLY A 206 -16.77 -27.73 -8.42
C GLY A 206 -15.31 -27.73 -8.85
N HIS A 207 -14.92 -26.90 -9.81
CA HIS A 207 -13.54 -26.79 -10.29
C HIS A 207 -13.06 -25.32 -10.32
N LEU A 208 -11.75 -25.13 -10.38
CA LEU A 208 -11.19 -23.82 -10.75
C LEU A 208 -11.44 -23.57 -12.25
N PRO A 209 -11.58 -22.31 -12.70
CA PRO A 209 -11.73 -22.02 -14.12
C PRO A 209 -10.52 -22.47 -14.92
N ASP A 210 -10.69 -22.75 -16.22
CA ASP A 210 -9.60 -23.18 -17.10
C ASP A 210 -8.70 -22.05 -17.57
N GLN A 211 -9.19 -20.81 -17.46
CA GLN A 211 -8.47 -19.60 -17.84
C GLN A 211 -8.65 -18.52 -16.78
N GLY A 212 -7.83 -17.47 -16.85
CA GLY A 212 -8.02 -16.29 -16.03
C GLY A 212 -9.38 -15.62 -16.26
N GLY A 213 -9.86 -14.88 -15.27
CA GLY A 213 -11.16 -14.24 -15.38
C GLY A 213 -11.38 -13.08 -14.42
N ILE A 214 -12.41 -12.29 -14.69
CA ILE A 214 -12.89 -11.23 -13.80
C ILE A 214 -14.18 -11.68 -13.15
N VAL A 215 -14.29 -11.55 -11.84
CA VAL A 215 -15.53 -11.80 -11.11
C VAL A 215 -15.97 -10.56 -10.34
N ILE A 216 -17.22 -10.17 -10.49
CA ILE A 216 -17.84 -9.05 -9.78
C ILE A 216 -18.71 -9.60 -8.65
N LEU A 217 -18.48 -9.16 -7.40
CA LEU A 217 -19.17 -9.65 -6.19
C LEU A 217 -19.61 -8.52 -5.26
#